data_AF-A0A7Y0JII5-F1
#
_entry.id   AF-A0A7Y0JII5-F1
#
_cell.length_a   1.000
_cell.length_b   1.000
_cell.length_c   1.000
_cell.angle_alpha   90.00
_cell.angle_beta   90.00
_cell.angle_gamma   90.00
#
_symmetry.space_group_name_H-M   'P 1'
#
loop_
_entity.id
_entity.type
_entity.pdbx_description
1 polymer ?
#
loop_
_entity_poly.entity_id
_entity_poly.type
_entity_poly.pdbx_seq_one_letter_code
_entity_poly.pdbx_strand_id
1 'polypeptide(L)'
;MQGYQWAAANVAAARSVLSENAAGSVVAELGRRLARSAASTPGWAIVALPDRLGDEDLQRAAAGVLSLLGRPFYSIKQDGRLWIGGASSPERDAASFGGLGAQALHVDAPNVQRVPDYTSLLILRSDPAGGGASIVGDLQAALASLSDADRAVLRRPVFFEGQADGLLGVGDPLLPFPVLTDAADGGRPWIRWAGKLLGDSRNYDHLAVLQRFADALQLEARSVALERGQLLIADQQRIAHGRTALGPVSPDDAPRCLLQAKVSYEPDAPAQQAASVGAGDRDV
;
A
#
# COMPACT_ATOMS: atom_id res chain seq x y z
N MET A 1 4.47 -19.31 -8.46
CA MET A 1 3.16 -18.81 -7.97
C MET A 1 2.25 -19.99 -7.70
N GLN A 2 1.28 -19.84 -6.82
CA GLN A 2 0.15 -20.76 -6.62
C GLN A 2 -1.14 -19.96 -6.86
N GLY A 3 -1.70 -20.05 -8.06
CA GLY A 3 -2.73 -19.10 -8.51
C GLY A 3 -2.19 -17.67 -8.56
N TYR A 4 -2.80 -16.78 -7.78
CA TYR A 4 -2.42 -15.37 -7.65
C TYR A 4 -1.46 -15.08 -6.48
N GLN A 5 -1.22 -16.07 -5.62
CA GLN A 5 -0.37 -15.93 -4.45
C GLN A 5 1.06 -16.44 -4.71
N TRP A 6 2.03 -15.88 -3.98
CA TRP A 6 3.36 -16.45 -3.94
C TRP A 6 3.32 -17.84 -3.31
N ALA A 7 4.07 -18.79 -3.89
CA ALA A 7 4.00 -20.20 -3.49
C ALA A 7 4.46 -20.35 -2.04
N ALA A 8 3.77 -21.19 -1.25
CA ALA A 8 4.09 -21.38 0.17
C ALA A 8 5.55 -21.82 0.39
N ALA A 9 6.06 -22.70 -0.48
CA ALA A 9 7.46 -23.11 -0.46
C ALA A 9 8.44 -21.93 -0.64
N ASN A 10 8.10 -20.96 -1.51
CA ASN A 10 8.92 -19.76 -1.71
C ASN A 10 8.88 -18.84 -0.49
N VAL A 11 7.70 -18.67 0.13
CA VAL A 11 7.52 -17.90 1.37
C VAL A 11 8.37 -18.51 2.49
N ALA A 12 8.26 -19.82 2.69
CA ALA A 12 9.01 -20.54 3.72
C ALA A 12 10.53 -20.43 3.51
N ALA A 13 11.01 -20.64 2.28
CA ALA A 13 12.42 -20.51 1.95
C ALA A 13 12.94 -19.09 2.19
N ALA A 14 12.19 -18.06 1.76
CA ALA A 14 12.57 -16.67 1.98
C ALA A 14 12.62 -16.30 3.47
N ARG A 15 11.62 -16.73 4.25
CA ARG A 15 11.57 -16.50 5.70
C ARG A 15 12.74 -17.16 6.41
N SER A 16 13.08 -18.41 6.07
CA SER A 16 14.25 -19.11 6.63
C SER A 16 15.54 -18.33 6.36
N VAL A 17 15.81 -17.96 5.11
CA VAL A 17 17.01 -17.19 4.74
C VAL A 17 17.12 -15.85 5.47
N LEU A 18 16.00 -15.13 5.60
CA LEU A 18 15.96 -13.80 6.22
C LEU A 18 15.89 -13.83 7.76
N SER A 19 15.54 -14.96 8.35
CA SER A 19 15.44 -15.10 9.82
C SER A 19 16.67 -15.77 10.44
N GLU A 20 17.39 -16.61 9.69
CA GLU A 20 18.56 -17.36 10.19
C GLU A 20 19.88 -16.55 10.18
N ASN A 21 19.93 -15.43 9.46
CA ASN A 21 21.12 -14.60 9.29
C ASN A 21 21.03 -13.26 10.04
N ALA A 22 22.08 -12.42 9.91
CA ALA A 22 22.17 -11.05 10.44
C ALA A 22 21.03 -10.08 10.02
N ALA A 23 20.05 -10.55 9.25
CA ALA A 23 18.84 -9.84 8.85
C ALA A 23 17.79 -9.71 9.97
N GLY A 24 18.04 -10.25 11.17
CA GLY A 24 17.16 -10.06 12.34
C GLY A 24 16.89 -8.58 12.67
N SER A 25 17.85 -7.68 12.39
CA SER A 25 17.66 -6.23 12.53
C SER A 25 16.63 -5.67 11.54
N VAL A 26 16.60 -6.18 10.30
CA VAL A 26 15.62 -5.83 9.27
C VAL A 26 14.23 -6.33 9.68
N VAL A 27 14.12 -7.58 10.13
CA VAL A 27 12.84 -8.14 10.62
C VAL A 27 12.29 -7.30 11.78
N ALA A 28 13.14 -6.97 12.76
CA ALA A 28 12.74 -6.17 13.92
C ALA A 28 12.33 -4.73 13.53
N GLU A 29 13.05 -4.09 12.61
CA GLU A 29 12.70 -2.75 12.14
C GLU A 29 11.41 -2.73 11.31
N LEU A 30 11.20 -3.73 10.46
CA LEU A 30 9.92 -3.90 9.76
C LEU A 30 8.79 -4.11 10.75
N GLY A 31 9.00 -4.93 11.79
CA GLY A 31 8.03 -5.09 12.88
C GLY A 31 7.70 -3.76 13.56
N ARG A 32 8.70 -2.97 13.95
CA ARG A 32 8.49 -1.64 14.57
C ARG A 32 7.73 -0.66 13.67
N ARG A 33 7.87 -0.77 12.35
CA ARG A 33 7.24 0.15 11.40
C ARG A 33 5.89 -0.28 10.88
N LEU A 34 5.68 -1.59 10.71
CA LEU A 34 4.56 -2.14 9.94
C LEU A 34 3.73 -3.16 10.73
N ALA A 35 4.17 -3.62 11.91
CA ALA A 35 3.37 -4.59 12.64
C ALA A 35 2.05 -3.98 13.12
N ARG A 36 0.99 -4.76 12.99
CA ARG A 36 -0.36 -4.32 13.37
C ARG A 36 -0.65 -4.46 14.87
N SER A 37 0.14 -5.26 15.58
CA SER A 37 0.02 -5.48 17.03
C SER A 37 0.31 -4.24 17.87
N ALA A 38 1.03 -3.24 17.33
CA ALA A 38 1.29 -1.98 18.03
C ALA A 38 0.51 -0.80 17.42
N ALA A 39 -0.23 -0.08 18.27
CA ALA A 39 -1.06 1.05 17.85
C ALA A 39 -0.24 2.26 17.34
N SER A 40 1.02 2.39 17.77
CA SER A 40 1.91 3.49 17.42
C SER A 40 2.77 3.26 16.17
N THR A 41 2.67 2.10 15.51
CA THR A 41 3.52 1.78 14.35
C THR A 41 3.23 2.73 13.19
N PRO A 42 4.22 3.37 12.57
CA PRO A 42 4.02 4.29 11.44
C PRO A 42 3.12 3.78 10.31
N GLY A 43 3.04 2.46 10.09
CA GLY A 43 2.23 1.84 9.04
C GLY A 43 2.86 1.92 7.66
N TRP A 44 4.09 2.41 7.53
CA TRP A 44 4.85 2.37 6.29
C TRP A 44 6.36 2.27 6.55
N ALA A 45 7.09 1.74 5.57
CA ALA A 45 8.54 1.66 5.59
C ALA A 45 9.11 1.74 4.17
N ILE A 46 10.36 2.17 4.07
CA ILE A 46 11.15 2.05 2.84
C ILE A 46 12.30 1.09 3.14
N VAL A 47 12.42 0.07 2.32
CA VAL A 47 13.53 -0.90 2.38
C VAL A 47 14.44 -0.64 1.20
N ALA A 48 15.69 -0.26 1.49
CA ALA A 48 16.72 -0.10 0.47
C ALA A 48 17.35 -1.47 0.16
N LEU A 49 17.05 -2.02 -1.01
CA LEU A 49 17.73 -3.20 -1.54
C LEU A 49 18.99 -2.75 -2.31
N PRO A 50 20.01 -3.61 -2.44
CA PRO A 50 21.22 -3.23 -3.18
C PRO A 50 20.90 -2.88 -4.64
N ASP A 51 21.06 -1.62 -5.00
CA ASP A 51 20.74 -1.02 -6.31
C ASP A 51 21.52 -1.65 -7.48
N ARG A 52 22.71 -2.19 -7.18
CA ARG A 52 23.56 -2.97 -8.09
C ARG A 52 22.98 -4.30 -8.55
N LEU A 53 21.92 -4.79 -7.91
CA LEU A 53 21.25 -6.02 -8.34
C LEU A 53 20.53 -5.81 -9.68
N GLY A 54 20.49 -6.86 -10.50
CA GLY A 54 19.66 -6.87 -11.69
C GLY A 54 18.17 -6.82 -11.33
N ASP A 55 17.32 -6.41 -12.28
CA ASP A 55 15.89 -6.21 -12.04
C ASP A 55 15.18 -7.47 -11.50
N GLU A 56 15.56 -8.66 -11.98
CA GLU A 56 15.00 -9.92 -11.48
C GLU A 56 15.42 -10.22 -10.04
N ASP A 57 16.66 -9.93 -9.67
CA ASP A 57 17.16 -10.17 -8.32
C ASP A 57 16.59 -9.15 -7.32
N LEU A 58 16.40 -7.88 -7.75
CA LEU A 58 15.63 -6.89 -6.97
C LEU A 58 14.21 -7.38 -6.70
N GLN A 59 13.52 -7.89 -7.72
CA GLN A 59 12.18 -8.45 -7.58
C GLN A 59 12.12 -9.64 -6.62
N ARG A 60 13.12 -10.54 -6.67
CA ARG A 60 13.22 -11.70 -5.76
C ARG A 60 13.50 -11.25 -4.31
N ALA A 61 14.47 -10.36 -4.12
CA ALA A 61 14.80 -9.82 -2.80
C ALA A 61 13.62 -9.08 -2.18
N ALA A 62 12.94 -8.22 -2.96
CA ALA A 62 11.73 -7.53 -2.53
C ALA A 62 10.60 -8.51 -2.17
N ALA A 63 10.36 -9.56 -2.96
CA ALA A 63 9.37 -10.57 -2.64
C ALA A 63 9.67 -11.30 -1.31
N GLY A 64 10.96 -11.59 -1.06
CA GLY A 64 11.42 -12.13 0.21
C GLY A 64 11.15 -11.19 1.39
N VAL A 65 11.44 -9.90 1.25
CA VAL A 65 11.13 -8.88 2.28
C VAL A 65 9.63 -8.81 2.56
N LEU A 66 8.79 -8.78 1.52
CA LEU A 66 7.33 -8.77 1.68
C LEU A 66 6.82 -10.01 2.42
N SER A 67 7.49 -11.16 2.25
CA SER A 67 7.11 -12.40 2.93
C SER A 67 7.31 -12.36 4.45
N LEU A 68 8.10 -11.41 4.96
CA LEU A 68 8.27 -11.20 6.40
C LEU A 68 7.01 -10.60 7.07
N LEU A 69 6.12 -9.98 6.29
CA LEU A 69 4.89 -9.33 6.76
C LEU A 69 3.65 -10.21 6.60
N GLY A 70 3.70 -11.17 5.69
CA GLY A 70 2.59 -12.04 5.33
C GLY A 70 2.84 -12.73 4.00
N ARG A 71 1.78 -12.93 3.19
CA ARG A 71 1.87 -13.63 1.90
C ARG A 71 1.76 -12.69 0.71
N PRO A 72 2.81 -12.55 -0.12
CA PRO A 72 2.75 -11.72 -1.31
C PRO A 72 1.79 -12.27 -2.37
N PHE A 73 1.09 -11.39 -3.07
CA PHE A 73 0.18 -11.75 -4.17
C PHE A 73 0.01 -10.59 -5.18
N TYR A 74 -0.58 -10.89 -6.34
CA TYR A 74 -1.05 -9.88 -7.30
C TYR A 74 -2.58 -9.85 -7.35
N SER A 75 -3.17 -8.65 -7.48
CA SER A 75 -4.61 -8.48 -7.70
C SER A 75 -5.00 -8.42 -9.17
N ILE A 76 -4.06 -8.12 -10.06
CA ILE A 76 -4.27 -8.07 -11.52
C ILE A 76 -3.29 -9.04 -12.18
N LYS A 77 -3.78 -9.93 -13.04
CA LYS A 77 -2.92 -10.91 -13.70
C LYS A 77 -2.09 -10.23 -14.79
N GLN A 78 -0.77 -10.21 -14.61
CA GLN A 78 0.20 -9.81 -15.63
C GLN A 78 1.24 -10.92 -15.76
N ASP A 79 1.16 -11.67 -16.87
CA ASP A 79 2.08 -12.76 -17.22
C ASP A 79 2.28 -13.86 -16.17
N GLY A 80 1.36 -13.97 -15.20
CA GLY A 80 1.45 -14.94 -14.09
C GLY A 80 2.59 -14.68 -13.09
N ARG A 81 3.15 -13.47 -13.08
CA ARG A 81 4.22 -13.05 -12.16
C ARG A 81 3.64 -12.39 -10.90
N LEU A 82 4.43 -12.36 -9.83
CA LEU A 82 4.05 -11.68 -8.57
C LEU A 82 3.86 -10.17 -8.77
N TRP A 83 4.73 -9.57 -9.58
CA TRP A 83 4.81 -8.13 -9.76
C TRP A 83 3.95 -7.69 -10.94
N ILE A 84 3.13 -6.67 -10.72
CA ILE A 84 2.44 -5.92 -11.78
C ILE A 84 3.16 -4.60 -12.04
N GLY A 85 2.98 -4.03 -13.22
CA GLY A 85 3.55 -2.73 -13.59
C GLY A 85 4.63 -2.84 -14.65
N GLY A 86 5.49 -1.81 -14.67
CA GLY A 86 6.51 -1.64 -15.70
C GLY A 86 6.81 -0.16 -15.94
N ALA A 87 7.21 0.14 -17.18
CA ALA A 87 7.45 1.50 -17.63
C ALA A 87 6.16 2.34 -17.58
N SER A 88 6.30 3.58 -17.13
CA SER A 88 5.22 4.57 -17.21
C SER A 88 4.96 4.94 -18.66
N SER A 89 3.71 5.21 -19.03
CA SER A 89 3.31 5.44 -20.42
C SER A 89 2.20 6.50 -20.52
N PRO A 90 2.23 7.38 -21.54
CA PRO A 90 1.14 8.30 -21.85
C PRO A 90 -0.14 7.59 -22.33
N GLU A 91 -0.07 6.32 -22.71
CA GLU A 91 -1.23 5.51 -23.13
C GLU A 91 -2.10 5.07 -21.93
N ARG A 92 -1.58 5.20 -20.71
CA ARG A 92 -2.31 4.93 -19.48
C ARG A 92 -3.08 6.17 -19.06
N ASP A 93 -4.22 5.98 -18.41
CA ASP A 93 -4.92 7.07 -17.74
C ASP A 93 -3.96 7.84 -16.81
N ALA A 94 -4.01 9.17 -16.86
CA ALA A 94 -2.97 10.01 -16.27
C ALA A 94 -2.83 9.78 -14.77
N ALA A 95 -3.96 9.61 -14.05
CA ALA A 95 -4.01 9.40 -12.62
C ALA A 95 -4.01 7.91 -12.23
N SER A 96 -3.70 7.00 -13.16
CA SER A 96 -3.64 5.56 -12.90
C SER A 96 -2.21 5.05 -12.64
N PHE A 97 -2.10 3.84 -12.13
CA PHE A 97 -0.83 3.13 -11.99
C PHE A 97 -0.15 2.97 -13.36
N GLY A 98 1.08 3.51 -13.49
CA GLY A 98 1.82 3.58 -14.75
C GLY A 98 1.48 4.81 -15.63
N GLY A 99 0.52 5.66 -15.24
CA GLY A 99 0.26 6.96 -15.88
C GLY A 99 1.30 8.02 -15.53
N LEU A 100 1.20 9.20 -16.16
CA LEU A 100 2.15 10.31 -16.00
C LEU A 100 1.68 11.40 -15.01
N GLY A 101 0.38 11.51 -14.74
CA GLY A 101 -0.22 12.55 -13.89
C GLY A 101 -0.14 12.27 -12.39
N ALA A 102 -0.54 13.24 -11.56
CA ALA A 102 -0.60 12.99 -10.11
C ALA A 102 -1.64 11.91 -9.77
N GLN A 103 -1.35 11.09 -8.77
CA GLN A 103 -2.30 10.14 -8.20
C GLN A 103 -2.66 10.60 -6.80
N ALA A 104 -3.94 10.88 -6.59
CA ALA A 104 -4.47 11.25 -5.28
C ALA A 104 -4.24 10.11 -4.26
N LEU A 105 -4.19 10.47 -2.98
CA LEU A 105 -4.07 9.50 -1.88
C LEU A 105 -5.23 8.50 -1.93
N HIS A 106 -4.89 7.21 -1.83
CA HIS A 106 -5.84 6.10 -1.85
C HIS A 106 -5.27 4.86 -1.14
N VAL A 107 -6.17 3.95 -0.76
CA VAL A 107 -5.86 2.54 -0.58
C VAL A 107 -6.28 1.80 -1.85
N ASP A 108 -5.56 0.75 -2.21
CA ASP A 108 -5.87 -0.07 -3.35
C ASP A 108 -7.15 -0.88 -3.13
N ALA A 109 -8.04 -0.88 -4.13
CA ALA A 109 -9.31 -1.60 -4.11
C ALA A 109 -10.16 -1.33 -2.85
N PRO A 110 -10.54 -0.07 -2.57
CA PRO A 110 -11.32 0.27 -1.37
C PRO A 110 -12.73 -0.34 -1.39
N ASN A 111 -13.23 -0.69 -2.57
CA ASN A 111 -14.59 -1.14 -2.90
C ASN A 111 -14.69 -2.67 -3.05
N VAL A 112 -13.95 -3.44 -2.24
CA VAL A 112 -13.97 -4.92 -2.24
C VAL A 112 -14.14 -5.47 -0.83
N GLN A 113 -14.59 -6.72 -0.72
CA GLN A 113 -14.76 -7.41 0.56
C GLN A 113 -13.47 -7.49 1.38
N ARG A 114 -12.34 -7.82 0.73
CA ARG A 114 -11.03 -7.99 1.36
C ARG A 114 -10.00 -7.08 0.69
N VAL A 115 -9.95 -5.84 1.16
CA VAL A 115 -8.91 -4.87 0.77
C VAL A 115 -7.53 -5.49 1.07
N PRO A 116 -6.54 -5.41 0.16
CA PRO A 116 -5.20 -5.92 0.45
C PRO A 116 -4.62 -5.31 1.72
N ASP A 117 -3.99 -6.12 2.56
CA ASP A 117 -3.51 -5.64 3.86
C ASP A 117 -2.34 -4.67 3.71
N TYR A 118 -1.38 -5.03 2.86
CA TYR A 118 -0.29 -4.14 2.49
C TYR A 118 -0.21 -3.98 0.97
N THR A 119 0.24 -2.81 0.56
CA THR A 119 0.67 -2.52 -0.80
C THR A 119 2.16 -2.21 -0.81
N SER A 120 2.82 -2.45 -1.94
CA SER A 120 4.25 -2.20 -2.07
C SER A 120 4.61 -1.67 -3.44
N LEU A 121 5.59 -0.76 -3.49
CA LEU A 121 6.07 -0.11 -4.70
C LEU A 121 7.59 -0.29 -4.79
N LEU A 122 8.07 -1.10 -5.73
CA LEU A 122 9.48 -1.33 -6.02
C LEU A 122 9.93 -0.48 -7.22
N ILE A 123 10.90 0.41 -7.02
CA ILE A 123 11.47 1.21 -8.11
C ILE A 123 12.60 0.45 -8.80
N LEU A 124 12.43 0.23 -10.10
CA LEU A 124 13.50 -0.28 -10.97
C LEU A 124 14.20 0.87 -11.70
N ARG A 125 13.45 1.93 -12.03
CA ARG A 125 13.99 3.15 -12.64
C ARG A 125 13.21 4.35 -12.15
N SER A 126 13.90 5.34 -11.60
CA SER A 126 13.30 6.61 -11.18
C SER A 126 12.86 7.43 -12.39
N ASP A 127 12.07 8.48 -12.15
CA ASP A 127 11.72 9.44 -13.19
C ASP A 127 12.97 10.22 -13.62
N PRO A 128 13.31 10.27 -14.92
CA PRO A 128 14.52 10.95 -15.40
C PRO A 128 14.49 12.45 -15.14
N ALA A 129 13.30 13.05 -15.07
CA ALA A 129 13.07 14.46 -14.77
C ALA A 129 12.87 14.76 -13.27
N GLY A 130 13.06 13.77 -12.39
CA GLY A 130 12.98 13.94 -10.93
C GLY A 130 11.56 14.07 -10.37
N GLY A 131 10.52 13.82 -11.16
CA GLY A 131 9.13 13.80 -10.71
C GLY A 131 8.72 12.48 -10.06
N GLY A 132 7.41 12.34 -9.78
CA GLY A 132 6.83 11.07 -9.36
C GLY A 132 7.17 10.61 -7.94
N ALA A 133 7.45 11.54 -7.03
CA ALA A 133 7.61 11.25 -5.62
C ALA A 133 6.36 10.54 -5.08
N SER A 134 6.58 9.49 -4.28
CA SER A 134 5.50 8.79 -3.58
C SER A 134 4.96 9.66 -2.47
N ILE A 135 3.64 9.66 -2.29
CA ILE A 135 2.97 10.36 -1.19
C ILE A 135 2.39 9.30 -0.26
N VAL A 136 2.55 9.47 1.05
CA VAL A 136 1.92 8.63 2.09
C VAL A 136 1.17 9.53 3.06
N GLY A 137 -0.07 9.18 3.42
CA GLY A 137 -0.90 9.95 4.37
C GLY A 137 -1.48 9.05 5.46
N ASP A 138 -1.43 9.50 6.72
CA ASP A 138 -1.96 8.75 7.87
C ASP A 138 -3.49 8.90 7.95
N LEU A 139 -4.19 7.82 7.59
CA LEU A 139 -5.64 7.73 7.58
C LEU A 139 -6.24 7.88 8.98
N GLN A 140 -5.55 7.38 10.01
CA GLN A 140 -6.05 7.39 11.38
C GLN A 140 -5.88 8.79 11.98
N ALA A 141 -4.79 9.49 11.68
CA ALA A 141 -4.59 10.88 12.04
C ALA A 141 -5.64 11.79 11.36
N ALA A 142 -5.87 11.59 10.06
CA ALA A 142 -6.92 12.32 9.32
C ALA A 142 -8.32 12.04 9.86
N LEU A 143 -8.61 10.78 10.23
CA LEU A 143 -9.88 10.43 10.87
C LEU A 143 -10.01 11.13 12.22
N ALA A 144 -8.92 11.22 13.00
CA ALA A 144 -8.90 11.82 14.33
C ALA A 144 -9.30 13.31 14.33
N SER A 145 -9.04 14.04 13.24
CA SER A 145 -9.44 15.45 13.11
C SER A 145 -10.90 15.65 12.68
N LEU A 146 -11.62 14.60 12.30
CA LEU A 146 -13.02 14.71 11.91
C LEU A 146 -13.97 14.76 13.11
N SER A 147 -15.07 15.51 12.94
CA SER A 147 -16.19 15.56 13.87
C SER A 147 -16.94 14.22 13.96
N ASP A 148 -17.62 13.97 15.07
CA ASP A 148 -18.44 12.75 15.23
C ASP A 148 -19.57 12.67 14.18
N ALA A 149 -20.12 13.82 13.78
CA ALA A 149 -21.12 13.90 12.72
C ALA A 149 -20.55 13.45 11.37
N ASP A 150 -19.34 13.89 11.02
CA ASP A 150 -18.66 13.46 9.80
C ASP A 150 -18.39 11.95 9.83
N ARG A 151 -17.85 11.45 10.94
CA ARG A 151 -17.60 10.01 11.12
C ARG A 151 -18.89 9.20 11.02
N ALA A 152 -20.01 9.71 11.52
CA ALA A 152 -21.32 9.06 11.41
C ALA A 152 -21.81 9.00 9.95
N VAL A 153 -21.52 10.00 9.12
CA VAL A 153 -21.80 9.94 7.68
C VAL A 153 -20.89 8.95 6.97
N LEU A 154 -19.58 8.97 7.25
CA LEU A 154 -18.61 8.06 6.65
C LEU A 154 -18.88 6.57 6.96
N ARG A 155 -19.57 6.27 8.07
CA ARG A 155 -20.02 4.91 8.41
C ARG A 155 -21.20 4.39 7.60
N ARG A 156 -21.90 5.25 6.85
CA ARG A 156 -23.06 4.83 6.08
C ARG A 156 -22.60 4.08 4.82
N PRO A 157 -23.22 2.95 4.47
CA PRO A 157 -22.89 2.20 3.26
C PRO A 157 -23.52 2.85 2.02
N VAL A 158 -23.08 4.07 1.69
CA VAL A 158 -23.69 4.91 0.63
C VAL A 158 -22.67 5.41 -0.40
N PHE A 159 -21.38 5.10 -0.22
CA PHE A 159 -20.33 5.59 -1.09
C PHE A 159 -20.03 4.63 -2.23
N PHE A 160 -19.66 5.19 -3.38
CA PHE A 160 -19.30 4.48 -4.59
C PHE A 160 -17.91 4.88 -5.06
N GLU A 161 -17.14 3.92 -5.54
CA GLU A 161 -15.85 4.15 -6.19
C GLU A 161 -15.73 3.13 -7.31
N GLY A 162 -15.53 3.61 -8.55
CA GLY A 162 -15.12 2.78 -9.69
C GLY A 162 -15.91 1.48 -9.92
N GLN A 163 -15.22 0.50 -10.50
CA GLN A 163 -15.62 -0.89 -10.65
C GLN A 163 -14.47 -1.77 -10.13
N ALA A 164 -14.78 -2.89 -9.49
CA ALA A 164 -13.78 -3.79 -8.90
C ALA A 164 -13.78 -5.21 -9.51
N ASP A 165 -14.37 -5.35 -10.70
CA ASP A 165 -14.51 -6.66 -11.35
C ASP A 165 -13.16 -7.25 -11.77
N GLY A 166 -13.05 -8.58 -11.66
CA GLY A 166 -11.89 -9.34 -12.15
C GLY A 166 -10.62 -9.22 -11.30
N LEU A 167 -10.70 -8.59 -10.12
CA LEU A 167 -9.57 -8.54 -9.18
C LEU A 167 -9.40 -9.87 -8.44
N LEU A 168 -8.15 -10.29 -8.26
CA LEU A 168 -7.77 -11.54 -7.62
C LEU A 168 -7.40 -11.32 -6.15
N GLY A 169 -7.78 -12.26 -5.29
CA GLY A 169 -7.43 -12.25 -3.87
C GLY A 169 -8.21 -11.29 -2.99
N VAL A 170 -9.11 -10.48 -3.56
CA VAL A 170 -9.81 -9.41 -2.83
C VAL A 170 -11.30 -9.69 -2.55
N GLY A 171 -11.82 -10.83 -3.02
CA GLY A 171 -13.24 -11.18 -2.86
C GLY A 171 -14.13 -10.42 -3.85
N ASP A 172 -15.44 -10.40 -3.58
CA ASP A 172 -16.40 -9.74 -4.48
C ASP A 172 -16.35 -8.21 -4.33
N PRO A 173 -16.78 -7.46 -5.38
CA PRO A 173 -17.05 -6.03 -5.26
C PRO A 173 -18.02 -5.73 -4.10
N LEU A 174 -17.76 -4.63 -3.41
CA LEU A 174 -18.56 -4.11 -2.31
C LEU A 174 -19.02 -2.69 -2.68
N LEU A 175 -20.22 -2.60 -3.25
CA LEU A 175 -20.84 -1.34 -3.68
C LEU A 175 -22.35 -1.34 -3.34
N PRO A 176 -22.89 -0.25 -2.74
CA PRO A 176 -22.14 0.82 -2.07
C PRO A 176 -21.40 0.29 -0.83
N PHE A 177 -20.41 1.05 -0.35
CA PHE A 177 -19.64 0.70 0.85
C PHE A 177 -19.55 1.87 1.83
N PRO A 178 -19.33 1.59 3.12
CA PRO A 178 -18.96 2.62 4.09
C PRO A 178 -17.47 2.96 3.97
N VAL A 179 -17.14 4.26 3.97
CA VAL A 179 -15.75 4.72 4.01
C VAL A 179 -15.11 4.37 5.36
N LEU A 180 -15.88 4.40 6.45
CA LEU A 180 -15.42 4.08 7.80
C LEU A 180 -16.18 2.85 8.34
N THR A 181 -15.46 1.85 8.84
CA THR A 181 -16.05 0.73 9.59
C THR A 181 -15.36 0.58 10.93
N ASP A 182 -16.15 0.36 11.99
CA ASP A 182 -15.59 0.10 13.31
C ASP A 182 -14.79 -1.21 13.32
N ALA A 183 -13.82 -1.30 14.23
CA ALA A 183 -13.02 -2.50 14.37
C ALA A 183 -13.85 -3.65 14.95
N ALA A 184 -13.74 -4.84 14.36
CA ALA A 184 -14.48 -6.02 14.82
C ALA A 184 -13.99 -6.54 16.18
N ASP A 185 -12.74 -6.25 16.57
CA ASP A 185 -12.02 -6.82 17.70
C ASP A 185 -11.44 -5.75 18.65
N GLY A 186 -11.95 -4.51 18.59
CA GLY A 186 -11.41 -3.39 19.35
C GLY A 186 -10.08 -2.84 18.81
N GLY A 187 -9.64 -3.30 17.64
CA GLY A 187 -8.53 -2.73 16.89
C GLY A 187 -8.82 -1.34 16.30
N ARG A 188 -8.02 -0.95 15.29
CA ARG A 188 -8.20 0.32 14.58
C ARG A 188 -9.41 0.23 13.64
N PRO A 189 -10.23 1.30 13.52
CA PRO A 189 -11.30 1.32 12.54
C PRO A 189 -10.70 1.25 11.14
N TRP A 190 -11.36 0.54 10.24
CA TRP A 190 -10.92 0.43 8.86
C TRP A 190 -11.44 1.61 8.04
N ILE A 191 -10.57 2.20 7.22
CA ILE A 191 -10.88 3.35 6.36
C ILE A 191 -10.68 2.96 4.88
N ARG A 192 -11.77 2.92 4.11
CA ARG A 192 -11.80 2.67 2.66
C ARG A 192 -11.78 3.99 1.92
N TRP A 193 -10.59 4.44 1.52
CA TRP A 193 -10.40 5.74 0.90
C TRP A 193 -9.78 5.65 -0.49
N ALA A 194 -10.32 6.43 -1.42
CA ALA A 194 -9.61 6.82 -2.64
C ALA A 194 -10.03 8.23 -3.04
N GLY A 195 -9.09 9.07 -3.48
CA GLY A 195 -9.42 10.40 -3.99
C GLY A 195 -10.45 10.41 -5.12
N LYS A 196 -10.61 9.29 -5.85
CA LYS A 196 -11.66 9.09 -6.86
C LYS A 196 -13.09 9.19 -6.31
N LEU A 197 -13.29 8.97 -5.01
CA LEU A 197 -14.58 9.20 -4.34
C LEU A 197 -15.10 10.63 -4.56
N LEU A 198 -14.21 11.63 -4.65
CA LEU A 198 -14.55 13.03 -4.85
C LEU A 198 -15.07 13.32 -6.26
N GLY A 199 -14.68 12.51 -7.25
CA GLY A 199 -15.05 12.70 -8.66
C GLY A 199 -16.24 11.85 -9.10
N ASP A 200 -16.77 10.99 -8.24
CA ASP A 200 -17.90 10.12 -8.57
C ASP A 200 -19.23 10.86 -8.31
N SER A 201 -20.03 11.03 -9.36
CA SER A 201 -21.29 11.77 -9.29
C SER A 201 -22.31 11.16 -8.33
N ARG A 202 -22.20 9.86 -8.05
CA ARG A 202 -23.06 9.15 -7.09
C ARG A 202 -22.80 9.57 -5.64
N ASN A 203 -21.67 10.23 -5.38
CA ASN A 203 -21.29 10.68 -4.04
C ASN A 203 -21.59 12.17 -3.79
N TYR A 204 -22.22 12.89 -4.72
CA TYR A 204 -22.38 14.35 -4.61
C TYR A 204 -23.15 14.81 -3.38
N ASP A 205 -24.14 14.04 -2.92
CA ASP A 205 -24.87 14.31 -1.67
C ASP A 205 -24.00 14.20 -0.41
N HIS A 206 -22.80 13.64 -0.53
CA HIS A 206 -21.84 13.44 0.55
C HIS A 206 -20.48 14.10 0.28
N LEU A 207 -20.37 14.90 -0.79
CA LEU A 207 -19.09 15.48 -1.22
C LEU A 207 -18.44 16.34 -0.13
N ALA A 208 -19.24 17.07 0.65
CA ALA A 208 -18.71 17.95 1.70
C ALA A 208 -17.94 17.16 2.79
N VAL A 209 -18.40 15.97 3.18
CA VAL A 209 -17.70 15.15 4.18
C VAL A 209 -16.46 14.47 3.58
N LEU A 210 -16.55 14.03 2.32
CA LEU A 210 -15.41 13.47 1.60
C LEU A 210 -14.29 14.51 1.44
N GLN A 211 -14.65 15.75 1.10
CA GLN A 211 -13.68 16.84 0.96
C GLN A 211 -12.99 17.14 2.30
N ARG A 212 -13.74 17.22 3.41
CA ARG A 212 -13.14 17.40 4.75
C ARG A 212 -12.16 16.28 5.10
N PHE A 213 -12.48 15.03 4.79
CA PHE A 213 -11.55 13.93 5.01
C PHE A 213 -10.32 14.02 4.09
N ALA A 214 -10.51 14.38 2.81
CA ALA A 214 -9.41 14.57 1.86
C ALA A 214 -8.45 15.68 2.32
N ASP A 215 -8.98 16.81 2.78
CA ASP A 215 -8.21 17.95 3.27
C ASP A 215 -7.43 17.55 4.53
N ALA A 216 -8.09 16.87 5.48
CA ALA A 216 -7.43 16.34 6.67
C ALA A 216 -6.30 15.36 6.32
N LEU A 217 -6.54 14.44 5.38
CA LEU A 217 -5.54 13.47 4.94
C LEU A 217 -4.36 14.12 4.23
N GLN A 218 -4.60 15.21 3.50
CA GLN A 218 -3.54 15.97 2.84
C GLN A 218 -2.63 16.70 3.84
N LEU A 219 -3.14 17.13 5.00
CA LEU A 219 -2.35 17.71 6.09
C LEU A 219 -1.42 16.69 6.74
N GLU A 220 -1.81 15.41 6.73
CA GLU A 220 -1.03 14.29 7.27
C GLU A 220 -0.11 13.64 6.22
N ALA A 221 -0.07 14.20 5.00
CA ALA A 221 0.66 13.64 3.89
C ALA A 221 2.15 13.98 3.93
N ARG A 222 2.99 13.01 3.56
CA ARG A 222 4.44 13.16 3.39
C ARG A 222 4.84 12.70 2.00
N SER A 223 5.75 13.45 1.38
CA SER A 223 6.32 13.12 0.07
C SER A 223 7.69 12.47 0.26
N VAL A 224 7.96 11.40 -0.50
CA VAL A 224 9.24 10.70 -0.51
C VAL A 224 9.65 10.40 -1.94
N ALA A 225 10.83 10.90 -2.34
CA ALA A 225 11.47 10.51 -3.58
C ALA A 225 12.09 9.12 -3.39
N LEU A 226 11.77 8.20 -4.29
CA LEU A 226 12.29 6.84 -4.25
C LEU A 226 13.32 6.62 -5.36
N GLU A 227 14.37 5.89 -5.02
CA GLU A 227 15.48 5.52 -5.90
C GLU A 227 15.42 4.05 -6.31
N ARG A 228 16.21 3.67 -7.32
CA ARG A 228 16.33 2.28 -7.75
C ARG A 228 16.63 1.36 -6.56
N GLY A 229 15.94 0.23 -6.50
CA GLY A 229 16.10 -0.77 -5.44
C GLY A 229 15.37 -0.43 -4.15
N GLN A 230 14.77 0.76 -4.02
CA GLN A 230 13.93 1.07 -2.88
C GLN A 230 12.53 0.46 -3.05
N LEU A 231 12.07 -0.19 -1.99
CA LEU A 231 10.76 -0.79 -1.83
C LEU A 231 9.98 -0.01 -0.77
N LEU A 232 8.99 0.78 -1.18
CA LEU A 232 8.00 1.35 -0.26
C LEU A 232 6.97 0.27 0.08
N ILE A 233 6.64 0.11 1.35
CA ILE A 233 5.58 -0.77 1.84
C ILE A 233 4.65 0.06 2.71
N ALA A 234 3.34 -0.06 2.50
CA ALA A 234 2.32 0.65 3.27
C ALA A 234 1.24 -0.34 3.75
N ASP A 235 0.93 -0.29 5.05
CA ASP A 235 -0.24 -0.92 5.65
C ASP A 235 -1.49 -0.11 5.28
N GLN A 236 -2.35 -0.70 4.46
CA GLN A 236 -3.53 -0.02 3.93
C GLN A 236 -4.61 0.24 4.98
N GLN A 237 -4.50 -0.30 6.19
CA GLN A 237 -5.34 0.09 7.34
C GLN A 237 -4.96 1.45 7.91
N ARG A 238 -3.72 1.88 7.70
CA ARG A 238 -3.16 3.07 8.34
C ARG A 238 -2.75 4.13 7.33
N ILE A 239 -2.22 3.72 6.19
CA ILE A 239 -1.58 4.60 5.23
C ILE A 239 -2.30 4.55 3.90
N ALA A 240 -2.81 5.70 3.46
CA ALA A 240 -3.11 5.93 2.07
C ALA A 240 -1.82 6.27 1.33
N HIS A 241 -1.72 5.89 0.07
CA HIS A 241 -0.59 6.20 -0.78
C HIS A 241 -1.03 6.88 -2.07
N GLY A 242 -0.10 7.60 -2.69
CA GLY A 242 -0.33 8.36 -3.91
C GLY A 242 1.00 8.74 -4.56
N ARG A 243 0.96 9.67 -5.50
CA ARG A 243 2.14 10.11 -6.23
C ARG A 243 1.97 11.54 -6.75
N THR A 244 3.03 12.33 -6.73
CA THR A 244 3.09 13.56 -7.54
C THR A 244 3.09 13.24 -9.04
N ALA A 245 2.90 14.24 -9.89
CA ALA A 245 3.06 14.06 -11.34
C ALA A 245 4.51 13.69 -11.68
N LEU A 246 4.70 12.94 -12.78
CA LEU A 246 6.02 12.77 -13.38
C LEU A 246 6.48 14.07 -14.02
N GLY A 247 7.80 14.24 -14.15
CA GLY A 247 8.35 15.38 -14.86
C GLY A 247 8.17 15.25 -16.37
N PRO A 248 8.44 16.32 -17.13
CA PRO A 248 8.43 16.26 -18.59
C PRO A 248 9.53 15.30 -19.07
N VAL A 249 9.17 14.33 -19.90
CA VAL A 249 10.09 13.33 -20.45
C VAL A 249 10.50 13.69 -21.89
N SER A 250 11.80 13.59 -22.18
CA SER A 250 12.31 13.62 -23.56
C SER A 250 12.02 12.29 -24.26
N PRO A 251 11.85 12.23 -25.60
CA PRO A 251 11.73 10.97 -26.33
C PRO A 251 12.90 10.01 -26.14
N ASP A 252 14.09 10.53 -25.81
CA ASP A 252 15.31 9.75 -25.60
C ASP A 252 15.45 9.21 -24.17
N ASP A 253 14.63 9.68 -23.23
CA ASP A 253 14.71 9.28 -21.83
C ASP A 253 13.98 7.95 -21.61
N ALA A 254 14.67 7.02 -20.95
CA ALA A 254 14.04 5.79 -20.54
C ALA A 254 13.00 6.07 -19.43
N PRO A 255 11.72 5.72 -19.61
CA PRO A 255 10.65 6.10 -18.68
C PRO A 255 10.83 5.44 -17.31
N ARG A 256 10.28 6.09 -16.27
CA ARG A 256 10.18 5.55 -14.91
C ARG A 256 9.60 4.14 -14.94
N CYS A 257 10.23 3.20 -14.25
CA CYS A 257 9.80 1.82 -14.15
C CYS A 257 9.54 1.46 -12.68
N LEU A 258 8.29 1.09 -12.39
CA LEU A 258 7.81 0.77 -11.05
C LEU A 258 7.01 -0.53 -11.10
N LEU A 259 7.23 -1.37 -10.08
CA LEU A 259 6.49 -2.59 -9.88
C LEU A 259 5.69 -2.54 -8.58
N GLN A 260 4.55 -3.22 -8.56
CA GLN A 260 3.69 -3.32 -7.39
C GLN A 260 3.35 -4.78 -7.10
N ALA A 261 3.33 -5.11 -5.81
CA ALA A 261 2.78 -6.35 -5.27
C ALA A 261 1.96 -6.04 -4.02
N LYS A 262 1.03 -6.92 -3.69
CA LYS A 262 0.22 -6.85 -2.47
C LYS A 262 0.70 -7.89 -1.48
N VAL A 263 0.33 -7.73 -0.22
CA VAL A 263 0.56 -8.74 0.82
C VAL A 263 -0.73 -8.94 1.60
N SER A 264 -1.12 -10.20 1.81
CA SER A 264 -2.13 -10.58 2.78
C SER A 264 -1.46 -10.74 4.14
N TYR A 265 -2.04 -10.17 5.19
CA TYR A 265 -1.55 -10.27 6.55
C TYR A 265 -1.54 -11.73 7.02
N GLU A 266 -0.44 -12.16 7.61
CA GLU A 266 -0.36 -13.44 8.32
C GLU A 266 0.18 -13.17 9.74
N PRO A 267 -0.57 -13.51 10.81
CA PRO A 267 -0.17 -13.17 12.17
C PRO A 267 1.13 -13.86 12.61
N ASP A 268 1.45 -15.01 12.04
CA ASP A 268 2.67 -15.78 12.28
C ASP A 268 3.87 -15.32 11.44
N ALA A 269 3.72 -14.30 10.59
CA ALA A 269 4.83 -13.78 9.81
C ALA A 269 5.91 -13.14 10.72
N PRO A 270 7.21 -13.31 10.42
CA PRO A 270 8.30 -12.93 11.32
C PRO A 270 8.25 -11.48 11.84
N ALA A 271 7.90 -10.50 10.99
CA ALA A 271 7.84 -9.10 11.40
C ALA A 271 6.68 -8.83 12.39
N GLN A 272 5.57 -9.59 12.29
CA GLN A 272 4.44 -9.47 13.23
C GLN A 272 4.80 -10.05 14.60
N GLN A 273 5.55 -11.14 14.61
CA GLN A 273 6.04 -11.78 15.83
C GLN A 273 7.10 -10.93 16.54
N ALA A 274 8.05 -10.36 15.79
CA ALA A 274 9.14 -9.55 16.34
C ALA A 274 8.65 -8.31 17.10
N ALA A 275 7.55 -7.69 16.66
CA ALA A 275 6.95 -6.55 17.35
C ALA A 275 6.30 -6.93 18.69
N SER A 276 5.83 -8.17 18.82
CA SER A 276 5.16 -8.66 20.02
C SER A 276 6.14 -8.95 21.17
N VAL A 277 7.38 -9.34 20.84
CA VAL A 277 8.44 -9.61 21.83
C VAL A 277 8.98 -8.31 22.46
N GLY A 278 9.11 -7.23 21.67
CA GLY A 278 9.66 -5.96 22.17
C GLY A 278 8.73 -5.14 23.08
N ALA A 279 7.45 -5.50 23.19
CA ALA A 279 6.48 -4.83 24.06
C ALA A 279 6.51 -5.36 25.51
N GLY A 280 7.04 -6.56 25.75
CA GLY A 280 7.10 -7.20 27.08
C GLY A 280 8.27 -6.76 27.96
N ASP A 281 9.32 -6.16 27.39
CA ASP A 281 10.57 -5.84 28.10
C ASP A 281 10.69 -4.37 28.58
N ARG A 282 9.60 -3.60 28.56
CA ARG A 282 9.61 -2.18 29.00
C ARG A 282 8.94 -1.90 30.34
N ASP A 283 8.46 -2.94 31.02
CA ASP A 283 7.93 -2.86 32.38
C ASP A 283 8.84 -3.63 33.36
N VAL A 284 10.07 -3.14 33.56
CA VAL A 284 10.91 -3.43 34.75
C VAL A 284 11.69 -2.18 35.15
#